data_AF-A0A329S288-F1
#
_entry.id   AF-A0A329S288-F1
#
_cell.length_a   1.000
_cell.length_b   1.000
_cell.length_c   1.000
_cell.angle_alpha   90.00
_cell.angle_beta   90.00
_cell.angle_gamma   90.00
#
_symmetry.space_group_name_H-M   'P 1'
#
loop_
_entity.id
_entity.type
_entity.pdbx_description
1 polymer ?
#
loop_
_entity_poly.entity_id
_entity_poly.type
_entity_poly.pdbx_seq_one_letter_code
_entity_poly.pdbx_strand_id
1 'polypeptide(L)'
;MDAMTDNKAYDQVCEEASTAAEMRLLEHFKQHGGEVWSIGTGCQSCRQKLEDVSGLKRCSNCDAALFCGRECQLKAWPQHKAECCVIATFQRLHEASNSKLVSLLETLTFSSSPKMADEPKTAGVASSIGMNGPELPGWFFTVDVEAASKERQKALYQAALELYGLLKDDDCWTRDKESFPRSSYTLVESLPHASPTAGQLQKEFVEMNGHLLLFSAWLQHPEPPATQSMPFEDRSFFGVVDSLLQISALRDGVDAFMDARS
;
A
#
# COMPACT_ATOMS: atom_id res chain seq x y z
N MET A 1 0.08 -3.51 -37.56
CA MET A 1 -0.40 -4.19 -36.34
C MET A 1 0.22 -3.41 -35.20
N ASP A 2 -0.58 -2.46 -34.74
CA ASP A 2 -0.16 -1.28 -33.99
C ASP A 2 0.04 -1.63 -32.52
N ALA A 3 1.28 -1.48 -32.03
CA ALA A 3 1.54 -1.35 -30.61
C ALA A 3 1.32 0.12 -30.25
N MET A 4 0.09 0.46 -29.87
CA MET A 4 -0.24 1.76 -29.28
C MET A 4 0.47 1.89 -27.93
N THR A 5 1.60 2.59 -27.92
CA THR A 5 2.19 3.13 -26.69
C THR A 5 1.31 4.27 -26.21
N ASP A 6 0.47 3.97 -25.21
CA ASP A 6 -0.36 4.93 -24.48
C ASP A 6 0.55 5.84 -23.64
N ASN A 7 1.16 6.83 -24.28
CA ASN A 7 2.04 7.79 -23.61
C ASN A 7 1.19 8.96 -23.11
N LYS A 8 0.29 8.69 -22.15
CA LYS A 8 -0.45 9.78 -21.48
C LYS A 8 0.55 10.70 -20.78
N ALA A 9 0.39 12.00 -20.99
CA ALA A 9 1.22 12.99 -20.30
C ALA A 9 0.97 12.90 -18.78
N TYR A 10 2.02 13.04 -17.98
CA TYR A 10 1.96 12.94 -16.52
C TYR A 10 0.85 13.81 -15.88
N ASP A 11 0.71 15.05 -16.34
CA ASP A 11 -0.33 15.97 -15.89
C ASP A 11 -1.74 15.41 -16.16
N GLN A 12 -1.95 14.80 -17.33
CA GLN A 12 -3.22 14.17 -17.68
C GLN A 12 -3.54 12.99 -16.76
N VAL A 13 -2.56 12.18 -16.39
CA VAL A 13 -2.76 11.07 -15.44
C VAL A 13 -3.18 11.60 -14.07
N CYS A 14 -2.58 12.71 -13.63
CA CYS A 14 -2.92 13.34 -12.36
C CYS A 14 -4.33 13.96 -12.37
N GLU A 15 -4.71 14.63 -13.47
CA GLU A 15 -6.06 15.18 -13.67
C GLU A 15 -7.12 14.08 -13.73
N GLU A 16 -6.87 12.98 -14.46
CA GLU A 16 -7.79 11.84 -14.57
C GLU A 16 -8.03 11.19 -13.20
N ALA A 17 -6.98 10.97 -12.41
CA ALA A 17 -7.07 10.39 -11.08
C ALA A 17 -7.83 11.32 -10.10
N SER A 18 -7.56 12.64 -10.16
CA SER A 18 -8.28 13.65 -9.38
C SER A 18 -9.77 13.67 -9.74
N THR A 19 -10.09 13.68 -11.03
CA THR A 19 -11.47 13.63 -11.53
C THR A 19 -12.17 12.33 -11.09
N ALA A 20 -11.46 11.20 -11.11
CA ALA A 20 -12.00 9.93 -10.64
C ALA A 20 -12.31 9.97 -9.13
N ALA A 21 -11.47 10.62 -8.32
CA ALA A 21 -11.73 10.84 -6.90
C ALA A 21 -12.97 11.71 -6.67
N GLU A 22 -13.10 12.82 -7.39
CA GLU A 22 -14.28 13.68 -7.33
C GLU A 22 -15.56 12.95 -7.74
N MET A 23 -15.51 12.12 -8.79
CA MET A 23 -16.64 11.33 -9.24
C MET A 23 -17.07 10.29 -8.20
N ARG A 24 -16.13 9.65 -7.50
CA ARG A 24 -16.45 8.75 -6.37
C ARG A 24 -17.18 9.51 -5.25
N LEU A 25 -16.78 10.75 -4.98
CA LEU A 25 -17.40 11.58 -3.95
C LEU A 25 -18.85 11.94 -4.33
N LEU A 26 -19.05 12.39 -5.57
CA LEU A 26 -20.38 12.73 -6.07
C LEU A 26 -21.32 11.51 -6.04
N GLU A 27 -20.82 10.33 -6.41
CA GLU A 27 -21.61 9.11 -6.35
C GLU A 27 -21.95 8.71 -4.91
N HIS A 28 -21.01 8.83 -3.97
CA HIS A 28 -21.27 8.63 -2.55
C HIS A 28 -22.35 9.58 -2.03
N PHE A 29 -22.25 10.88 -2.35
CA PHE A 29 -23.26 11.87 -1.97
C PHE A 29 -24.64 11.52 -2.52
N LYS A 30 -24.73 11.09 -3.79
CA LYS A 30 -26.01 10.68 -4.40
C LYS A 30 -26.61 9.44 -3.74
N GLN A 31 -25.79 8.43 -3.44
CA GLN A 31 -26.26 7.17 -2.87
C GLN A 31 -26.62 7.28 -1.38
N HIS A 32 -25.98 8.21 -0.65
CA HIS A 32 -25.94 8.17 0.81
C HIS A 32 -26.23 9.50 1.51
N GLY A 33 -26.66 10.53 0.77
CA GLY A 33 -27.08 11.82 1.34
C GLY A 33 -25.97 12.58 2.06
N GLY A 34 -24.70 12.22 1.81
CA GLY A 34 -23.54 12.85 2.41
C GLY A 34 -23.13 12.35 3.80
N GLU A 35 -23.83 11.37 4.36
CA GLU A 35 -23.35 10.70 5.57
C GLU A 35 -22.16 9.79 5.20
N VAL A 36 -21.00 10.13 5.75
CA VAL A 36 -19.82 9.26 5.74
C VAL A 36 -20.12 8.12 6.72
N TRP A 37 -20.43 6.95 6.17
CA TRP A 37 -20.58 5.75 6.99
C TRP A 37 -19.22 5.40 7.62
N SER A 38 -19.18 4.57 8.65
CA SER A 38 -17.90 4.15 9.22
C SER A 38 -17.97 2.69 9.59
N ILE A 39 -16.83 2.03 9.49
CA ILE A 39 -16.63 0.66 9.91
C ILE A 39 -16.76 0.64 11.43
N GLY A 40 -17.45 -0.36 11.95
CA GLY A 40 -17.73 -0.45 13.38
C GLY A 40 -18.89 0.42 13.89
N THR A 41 -19.43 1.39 13.13
CA THR A 41 -20.59 2.20 13.59
C THR A 41 -21.94 1.55 13.29
N GLY A 42 -21.96 0.53 12.43
CA GLY A 42 -23.15 -0.26 12.13
C GLY A 42 -22.93 -1.25 10.99
N CYS A 43 -24.02 -1.85 10.51
CA CYS A 43 -24.00 -2.80 9.40
C CYS A 43 -23.46 -2.17 8.10
N GLN A 44 -22.37 -2.71 7.56
CA GLN A 44 -21.74 -2.19 6.32
C GLN A 44 -22.58 -2.40 5.05
N SER A 45 -23.70 -3.13 5.13
CA SER A 45 -24.58 -3.37 3.98
C SER A 45 -25.89 -2.59 4.03
N CYS A 46 -26.66 -2.74 5.11
CA CYS A 46 -27.97 -2.11 5.23
C CYS A 46 -27.95 -0.77 5.99
N ARG A 47 -26.78 -0.38 6.52
CA ARG A 47 -26.59 0.86 7.28
C ARG A 47 -27.48 1.01 8.52
N GLN A 48 -27.93 -0.10 9.09
CA GLN A 48 -28.48 -0.09 10.44
C GLN A 48 -27.35 0.20 11.42
N LYS A 49 -27.52 1.27 12.22
CA LYS A 49 -26.52 1.67 13.21
C LYS A 49 -26.45 0.66 14.34
N LEU A 50 -25.28 0.58 14.97
CA LEU A 50 -25.07 -0.28 16.12
C LEU A 50 -25.99 0.09 17.30
N GLU A 51 -26.33 1.37 17.46
CA GLU A 51 -27.25 1.88 18.48
C GLU A 51 -28.71 1.42 18.27
N ASP A 52 -29.10 1.19 17.02
CA ASP A 52 -30.49 0.86 16.64
C ASP A 52 -30.75 -0.66 16.65
N VAL A 53 -29.70 -1.49 16.64
CA VAL A 53 -29.82 -2.95 16.49
C VAL A 53 -28.91 -3.69 17.47
N SER A 54 -29.51 -4.38 18.43
CA SER A 54 -28.80 -5.34 19.27
C SER A 54 -28.45 -6.60 18.45
N GLY A 55 -27.16 -6.91 18.30
CA GLY A 55 -26.71 -8.20 17.75
C GLY A 55 -26.03 -8.19 16.39
N LEU A 56 -25.46 -7.04 15.97
CA LEU A 56 -24.55 -7.04 14.82
C LEU A 56 -23.34 -7.96 15.06
N LYS A 57 -22.93 -8.67 14.02
CA LYS A 57 -21.81 -9.61 14.03
C LYS A 57 -20.58 -8.98 13.40
N ARG A 58 -19.43 -9.15 14.04
CA ARG A 58 -18.13 -8.74 13.50
C ARG A 58 -17.68 -9.67 12.39
N CYS A 59 -16.97 -9.13 11.41
CA CYS A 59 -16.26 -9.91 10.41
C CYS A 59 -15.22 -10.78 11.11
N SER A 60 -15.26 -12.10 10.91
CA SER A 60 -14.33 -13.02 11.58
C SER A 60 -12.86 -12.86 11.16
N ASN A 61 -12.58 -12.16 10.05
CA ASN A 61 -11.23 -11.98 9.54
C ASN A 61 -10.59 -10.67 10.03
N CYS A 62 -11.29 -9.54 9.86
CA CYS A 62 -10.75 -8.22 10.22
C CYS A 62 -11.28 -7.66 11.53
N ASP A 63 -12.22 -8.33 12.19
CA ASP A 63 -12.85 -7.95 13.48
C ASP A 63 -13.41 -6.51 13.59
N ALA A 64 -13.43 -5.75 12.49
CA ALA A 64 -13.80 -4.33 12.46
C ALA A 64 -15.19 -4.12 11.84
N ALA A 65 -15.43 -4.71 10.66
CA ALA A 65 -16.71 -4.55 9.97
C ALA A 65 -17.83 -5.28 10.72
N LEU A 66 -19.00 -4.63 10.80
CA LEU A 66 -20.21 -5.17 11.40
C LEU A 66 -21.24 -5.50 10.33
N PHE A 67 -22.01 -6.57 10.56
CA PHE A 67 -23.09 -7.00 9.68
C PHE A 67 -24.27 -7.54 10.49
N CYS A 68 -25.50 -7.36 10.02
CA CYS A 68 -26.68 -8.00 10.65
C CYS A 68 -26.59 -9.54 10.58
N GLY A 69 -25.94 -10.07 9.53
CA GLY A 69 -25.75 -11.49 9.32
C GLY A 69 -25.06 -11.79 7.99
N ARG A 70 -25.06 -13.07 7.60
CA ARG A 70 -24.36 -13.56 6.39
C ARG A 70 -24.83 -12.89 5.10
N GLU A 71 -26.12 -12.58 4.99
CA GLU A 71 -26.68 -11.94 3.79
C GLU A 71 -26.10 -10.53 3.58
N CYS A 72 -26.10 -9.71 4.64
CA CYS A 72 -25.47 -8.39 4.61
C CYS A 72 -23.97 -8.48 4.33
N GLN A 73 -23.28 -9.45 4.93
CA GLN A 73 -21.86 -9.66 4.68
C GLN A 73 -21.56 -10.00 3.22
N LEU A 74 -22.32 -10.91 2.59
CA LEU A 74 -22.14 -11.28 1.18
C LEU A 74 -22.45 -10.11 0.25
N LYS A 75 -23.49 -9.33 0.55
CA LYS A 75 -23.86 -8.15 -0.25
C LYS A 75 -22.80 -7.05 -0.21
N ALA A 76 -22.18 -6.84 0.94
CA ALA A 76 -21.10 -5.86 1.11
C ALA A 76 -19.71 -6.41 0.72
N TRP A 77 -19.57 -7.71 0.45
CA TRP A 77 -18.27 -8.33 0.19
C TRP A 77 -17.46 -7.70 -0.97
N PRO A 78 -18.06 -7.30 -2.11
CA PRO A 78 -17.29 -6.68 -3.20
C PRO A 78 -16.54 -5.43 -2.76
N GLN A 79 -17.13 -4.62 -1.88
CA GLN A 79 -16.52 -3.42 -1.32
C GLN A 79 -15.63 -3.79 -0.10
N HIS A 80 -16.10 -4.70 0.75
CA HIS A 80 -15.41 -5.07 1.99
C HIS A 80 -14.12 -5.87 1.77
N LYS A 81 -13.98 -6.62 0.67
CA LYS A 81 -12.90 -7.58 0.50
C LYS A 81 -11.50 -6.95 0.60
N ALA A 82 -11.30 -5.81 -0.06
CA ALA A 82 -10.03 -5.12 -0.09
C ALA A 82 -9.71 -4.52 1.29
N GLU A 83 -10.63 -3.74 1.87
CA GLU A 83 -10.49 -3.18 3.21
C GLU A 83 -10.28 -4.29 4.28
N CYS A 84 -10.98 -5.41 4.17
CA CYS A 84 -10.85 -6.55 5.07
C CYS A 84 -9.41 -7.12 5.07
N CYS A 85 -8.80 -7.21 3.89
CA CYS A 85 -7.44 -7.71 3.73
C CYS A 85 -6.43 -6.80 4.44
N VAL A 86 -6.57 -5.48 4.25
CA VAL A 86 -5.71 -4.47 4.87
C VAL A 86 -5.86 -4.46 6.39
N ILE A 87 -7.10 -4.30 6.89
CA ILE A 87 -7.39 -4.22 8.34
C ILE A 87 -6.90 -5.48 9.05
N ALA A 88 -7.26 -6.67 8.53
CA ALA A 88 -6.86 -7.93 9.14
C ALA A 88 -5.34 -8.10 9.15
N THR A 89 -4.65 -7.61 8.11
CA THR A 89 -3.19 -7.65 8.04
C THR A 89 -2.56 -6.80 9.14
N PHE A 90 -3.00 -5.54 9.30
CA PHE A 90 -2.45 -4.67 10.32
C PHE A 90 -2.75 -5.14 11.74
N GLN A 91 -3.94 -5.68 11.99
CA GLN A 91 -4.28 -6.24 13.30
C GLN A 91 -3.36 -7.39 13.71
N ARG A 92 -2.95 -8.24 12.76
CA ARG A 92 -2.01 -9.34 13.03
C ARG A 92 -0.58 -8.86 13.31
N LEU A 93 -0.24 -7.63 12.93
CA LEU A 93 1.14 -7.10 12.99
C LEU A 93 1.42 -6.20 14.19
N HIS A 94 0.42 -5.88 15.01
CA HIS A 94 0.57 -5.02 16.18
C HIS A 94 1.69 -5.50 17.14
N GLU A 95 1.90 -6.82 17.25
CA GLU A 95 2.89 -7.47 18.13
C GLU A 95 4.09 -8.10 17.37
N ALA A 96 4.37 -7.66 16.13
CA ALA A 96 5.38 -8.30 15.30
C ALA A 96 6.83 -7.93 15.68
N SER A 97 7.77 -8.84 15.40
CA SER A 97 9.20 -8.75 15.77
C SER A 97 10.13 -8.52 14.57
N ASN A 98 11.40 -8.18 14.84
CA ASN A 98 12.44 -7.97 13.81
C ASN A 98 12.63 -9.15 12.84
N SER A 99 12.40 -10.40 13.27
CA SER A 99 12.51 -11.56 12.37
C SER A 99 11.50 -11.50 11.22
N LYS A 100 10.35 -10.84 11.43
CA LYS A 100 9.35 -10.63 10.39
C LYS A 100 9.88 -9.68 9.31
N LEU A 101 10.56 -8.60 9.70
CA LEU A 101 11.14 -7.62 8.78
C LEU A 101 12.08 -8.28 7.75
N VAL A 102 13.01 -9.11 8.22
CA VAL A 102 13.96 -9.82 7.34
C VAL A 102 13.23 -10.75 6.36
N SER A 103 12.27 -11.54 6.85
CA SER A 103 11.50 -12.45 5.98
C SER A 103 10.69 -11.73 4.89
N LEU A 104 10.19 -10.53 5.19
CA LEU A 104 9.48 -9.70 4.24
C LEU A 104 10.43 -9.13 3.18
N LEU A 105 11.60 -8.64 3.60
CA LEU A 105 12.64 -8.16 2.71
C LEU A 105 13.11 -9.27 1.75
N GLU A 106 13.36 -10.48 2.24
CA GLU A 106 13.72 -11.64 1.41
C GLU A 106 12.62 -11.97 0.38
N THR A 107 11.35 -11.90 0.80
CA THR A 107 10.20 -12.06 -0.10
C THR A 107 10.22 -10.98 -1.20
N LEU A 108 10.55 -9.74 -0.82
CA LEU A 108 10.76 -8.58 -1.68
C LEU A 108 12.13 -8.60 -2.40
N THR A 109 12.78 -9.77 -2.51
CA THR A 109 14.02 -10.01 -3.26
C THR A 109 15.32 -9.55 -2.58
N PHE A 110 15.28 -9.04 -1.35
CA PHE A 110 16.50 -8.72 -0.62
C PHE A 110 17.41 -9.96 -0.48
N SER A 111 18.72 -9.70 -0.54
CA SER A 111 19.78 -10.70 -0.38
C SER A 111 20.98 -10.08 0.31
N SER A 112 21.71 -10.87 1.10
CA SER A 112 23.02 -10.45 1.65
C SER A 112 24.13 -10.45 0.59
N SER A 113 23.92 -11.17 -0.51
CA SER A 113 24.89 -11.34 -1.60
C SER A 113 24.48 -10.49 -2.82
N PRO A 114 25.45 -10.02 -3.63
CA PRO A 114 25.17 -9.37 -4.91
C PRO A 114 24.31 -10.25 -5.83
N LYS A 115 23.56 -9.60 -6.72
CA LYS A 115 22.62 -10.23 -7.66
C LYS A 115 22.94 -9.83 -9.09
N MET A 116 22.63 -10.69 -10.04
CA MET A 116 22.83 -10.38 -11.45
C MET A 116 21.70 -9.49 -11.99
N ALA A 117 22.05 -8.56 -12.88
CA ALA A 117 21.10 -7.74 -13.62
C ALA A 117 20.55 -8.49 -14.85
N ASP A 118 19.87 -9.61 -14.63
CA ASP A 118 19.46 -10.51 -15.73
C ASP A 118 18.32 -9.96 -16.59
N GLU A 119 17.46 -9.12 -16.01
CA GLU A 119 16.26 -8.60 -16.66
C GLU A 119 16.51 -7.20 -17.27
N PRO A 120 16.22 -6.96 -18.56
CA PRO A 120 16.40 -5.66 -19.21
C PRO A 120 15.79 -4.46 -18.48
N LYS A 121 14.58 -4.62 -17.91
CA LYS A 121 13.90 -3.55 -17.13
C LYS A 121 14.69 -3.21 -15.86
N THR A 122 15.21 -4.22 -15.18
CA THR A 122 16.06 -4.07 -13.98
C THR A 122 17.38 -3.38 -14.32
N ALA A 123 18.03 -3.78 -15.42
CA ALA A 123 19.28 -3.17 -15.87
C ALA A 123 19.11 -1.70 -16.30
N GLY A 124 17.97 -1.37 -16.94
CA GLY A 124 17.63 0.02 -17.30
C GLY A 124 17.46 0.91 -16.06
N VAL A 125 16.75 0.43 -15.04
CA VAL A 125 16.60 1.15 -13.76
C VAL A 125 17.93 1.27 -13.02
N ALA A 126 18.75 0.22 -13.00
CA ALA A 126 20.07 0.29 -12.39
C ALA A 126 20.92 1.40 -13.04
N SER A 127 20.93 1.44 -14.37
CA SER A 127 21.66 2.45 -15.13
C SER A 127 21.15 3.87 -14.86
N SER A 128 19.85 4.06 -14.70
CA SER A 128 19.26 5.39 -14.44
C SER A 128 19.68 6.00 -13.11
N ILE A 129 20.02 5.16 -12.12
CA ILE A 129 20.58 5.60 -10.84
C ILE A 129 22.11 5.48 -10.79
N GLY A 130 22.78 5.26 -11.92
CA GLY A 130 24.25 5.23 -12.04
C GLY A 130 24.91 3.91 -11.60
N MET A 131 24.18 2.79 -11.66
CA MET A 131 24.70 1.44 -11.45
C MET A 131 24.89 0.73 -12.79
N ASN A 132 26.10 0.79 -13.33
CA ASN A 132 26.42 0.27 -14.66
C ASN A 132 27.14 -1.09 -14.64
N GLY A 133 27.16 -1.77 -13.48
CA GLY A 133 27.82 -3.06 -13.29
C GLY A 133 26.92 -4.26 -13.62
N PRO A 134 27.49 -5.43 -13.97
CA PRO A 134 26.72 -6.66 -14.18
C PRO A 134 26.16 -7.24 -12.86
N GLU A 135 26.80 -6.89 -11.74
CA GLU A 135 26.38 -7.23 -10.39
C GLU A 135 25.75 -6.01 -9.72
N LEU A 136 24.55 -6.20 -9.21
CA LEU A 136 23.80 -5.23 -8.42
C LEU A 136 23.89 -5.60 -6.94
N PRO A 137 23.81 -4.61 -6.03
CA PRO A 137 23.77 -4.89 -4.60
C PRO A 137 22.62 -5.84 -4.25
N GLY A 138 22.79 -6.62 -3.18
CA GLY A 138 21.77 -7.56 -2.73
C GLY A 138 20.42 -6.92 -2.36
N TRP A 139 20.41 -5.62 -2.07
CA TRP A 139 19.21 -4.82 -1.86
C TRP A 139 18.54 -4.34 -3.14
N PHE A 140 19.11 -4.46 -4.34
CA PHE A 140 18.48 -3.93 -5.56
C PHE A 140 17.29 -4.79 -5.99
N PHE A 141 16.12 -4.25 -6.30
CA PHE A 141 14.96 -5.08 -6.67
C PHE A 141 15.09 -5.66 -8.09
N THR A 142 15.02 -6.99 -8.23
CA THR A 142 15.36 -7.71 -9.48
C THR A 142 14.20 -8.49 -10.12
N VAL A 143 12.96 -8.19 -9.76
CA VAL A 143 11.79 -8.89 -10.30
C VAL A 143 10.94 -7.90 -11.09
N ASP A 144 10.60 -8.20 -12.35
CA ASP A 144 9.53 -7.48 -13.04
C ASP A 144 8.17 -8.00 -12.53
N VAL A 145 7.52 -7.21 -11.67
CA VAL A 145 6.29 -7.61 -11.00
C VAL A 145 5.16 -7.85 -11.98
N GLU A 146 5.07 -7.06 -13.06
CA GLU A 146 4.01 -7.17 -14.04
C GLU A 146 4.12 -8.45 -14.87
N ALA A 147 5.35 -8.89 -15.15
CA ALA A 147 5.64 -10.12 -15.87
C ALA A 147 5.65 -11.38 -14.97
N ALA A 148 5.73 -11.22 -13.65
CA ALA A 148 5.75 -12.34 -12.70
C ALA A 148 4.42 -13.12 -12.67
N SER A 149 4.47 -14.38 -12.18
CA SER A 149 3.25 -15.19 -12.02
C SER A 149 2.27 -14.54 -11.02
N LYS A 150 0.97 -14.87 -11.12
CA LYS A 150 -0.05 -14.32 -10.22
C LYS A 150 0.20 -14.66 -8.75
N GLU A 151 0.75 -15.83 -8.48
CA GLU A 151 1.15 -16.28 -7.15
C GLU A 151 2.30 -15.42 -6.63
N ARG A 152 3.29 -15.12 -7.48
CA ARG A 152 4.42 -14.26 -7.12
C ARG A 152 4.00 -12.82 -6.92
N GLN A 153 3.14 -12.27 -7.79
CA GLN A 153 2.54 -10.94 -7.65
C GLN A 153 1.81 -10.82 -6.30
N LYS A 154 0.99 -11.82 -5.95
CA LYS A 154 0.27 -11.85 -4.67
C LYS A 154 1.21 -11.92 -3.47
N ALA A 155 2.28 -12.71 -3.54
CA ALA A 155 3.27 -12.80 -2.47
C ALA A 155 4.01 -11.47 -2.25
N LEU A 156 4.42 -10.81 -3.34
CA LEU A 156 5.07 -9.49 -3.29
C LEU A 156 4.14 -8.42 -2.74
N TYR A 157 2.89 -8.38 -3.21
CA TYR A 157 1.87 -7.47 -2.70
C TYR A 157 1.63 -7.67 -1.20
N GLN A 158 1.43 -8.93 -0.77
CA GLN A 158 1.23 -9.24 0.65
C GLN A 158 2.45 -8.85 1.50
N ALA A 159 3.66 -9.07 0.99
CA ALA A 159 4.89 -8.68 1.69
C ALA A 159 5.01 -7.16 1.82
N ALA A 160 4.71 -6.39 0.77
CA ALA A 160 4.71 -4.93 0.81
C ALA A 160 3.63 -4.40 1.78
N LEU A 161 2.44 -4.98 1.77
CA LEU A 161 1.35 -4.62 2.67
C LEU A 161 1.72 -4.89 4.14
N GLU A 162 2.30 -6.06 4.43
CA GLU A 162 2.77 -6.38 5.77
C GLU A 162 3.91 -5.47 6.21
N LEU A 163 4.84 -5.15 5.31
CA LEU A 163 5.93 -4.23 5.57
C LEU A 163 5.40 -2.83 5.92
N TYR A 164 4.39 -2.34 5.20
CA TYR A 164 3.73 -1.07 5.53
C TYR A 164 3.10 -1.12 6.93
N GLY A 165 2.44 -2.22 7.27
CA GLY A 165 1.87 -2.42 8.62
C GLY A 165 2.91 -2.37 9.74
N LEU A 166 4.15 -2.83 9.48
CA LEU A 166 5.26 -2.78 10.45
C LEU A 166 5.90 -1.40 10.57
N LEU A 167 6.04 -0.71 9.43
CA LEU A 167 6.84 0.51 9.33
C LEU A 167 6.02 1.79 9.42
N LYS A 168 4.70 1.74 9.26
CA LYS A 168 3.85 2.92 9.34
C LYS A 168 4.07 3.67 10.66
N ASP A 169 4.28 4.98 10.56
CA ASP A 169 4.18 5.89 11.70
C ASP A 169 2.75 6.42 11.82
N ASP A 170 2.47 7.14 12.90
CA ASP A 170 1.14 7.73 13.10
C ASP A 170 0.86 8.87 12.10
N ASP A 171 1.91 9.46 11.52
CA ASP A 171 1.85 10.58 10.59
C ASP A 171 1.65 10.16 9.12
N CYS A 172 2.02 8.93 8.74
CA CYS A 172 1.94 8.46 7.35
C CYS A 172 0.48 8.32 6.93
N TRP A 173 -0.39 7.96 7.87
CA TRP A 173 -1.85 7.97 7.71
C TRP A 173 -2.43 9.38 7.70
N THR A 174 -1.73 10.36 8.27
CA THR A 174 -2.17 11.75 8.23
C THR A 174 -1.95 12.41 6.87
N ARG A 175 -1.06 11.86 6.05
CA ARG A 175 -0.81 12.38 4.69
C ARG A 175 -1.87 11.93 3.69
N ASP A 176 -2.53 10.82 3.95
CA ASP A 176 -3.77 10.41 3.28
C ASP A 176 -5.01 11.19 3.80
N LYS A 177 -4.88 12.17 4.71
CA LYS A 177 -6.03 13.03 5.14
C LYS A 177 -6.59 13.89 4.01
N GLU A 178 -5.75 14.20 3.03
CA GLU A 178 -6.11 14.96 1.83
C GLU A 178 -6.72 14.05 0.74
N SER A 179 -6.66 12.72 0.91
CA SER A 179 -7.27 11.73 0.03
C SER A 179 -8.78 11.69 0.29
N PHE A 180 -9.46 12.71 -0.18
CA PHE A 180 -10.91 12.87 -0.13
C PHE A 180 -11.53 12.46 -1.49
N PRO A 181 -12.68 11.76 -1.53
CA PRO A 181 -13.36 11.13 -0.42
C PRO A 181 -12.48 10.00 0.08
N ARG A 182 -12.40 9.90 1.42
CA ARG A 182 -11.84 8.73 2.08
C ARG A 182 -12.34 7.51 1.35
N SER A 183 -11.45 6.58 1.06
CA SER A 183 -11.95 5.23 0.90
C SER A 183 -12.80 4.94 2.10
N SER A 184 -14.07 4.68 1.84
CA SER A 184 -14.72 3.57 2.49
C SER A 184 -14.28 3.38 3.95
N TYR A 185 -14.84 4.19 4.83
CA TYR A 185 -15.33 3.63 6.09
C TYR A 185 -14.31 3.30 7.19
N THR A 186 -12.99 3.30 7.06
CA THR A 186 -12.13 3.15 8.27
C THR A 186 -11.98 4.47 9.03
N LEU A 187 -12.60 4.60 10.21
CA LEU A 187 -12.12 5.57 11.21
C LEU A 187 -10.68 5.18 11.57
N VAL A 188 -9.78 6.15 11.66
CA VAL A 188 -8.39 5.96 12.13
C VAL A 188 -8.36 5.18 13.45
N GLU A 189 -9.38 5.35 14.29
CA GLU A 189 -9.55 4.64 15.57
C GLU A 189 -9.81 3.13 15.43
N SER A 190 -10.29 2.66 14.28
CA SER A 190 -10.58 1.24 14.03
C SER A 190 -9.40 0.46 13.45
N LEU A 191 -8.38 1.18 12.98
CA LEU A 191 -7.11 0.60 12.56
C LEU A 191 -6.12 0.64 13.72
N PRO A 192 -5.26 -0.39 13.88
CA PRO A 192 -4.23 -0.35 14.91
C PRO A 192 -3.32 0.87 14.70
N HIS A 193 -2.96 1.56 15.78
CA HIS A 193 -1.95 2.63 15.78
C HIS A 193 -0.59 2.11 15.28
N ALA A 194 0.37 2.99 15.02
CA ALA A 194 1.73 2.56 14.75
C ALA A 194 2.22 1.61 15.86
N SER A 195 2.95 0.56 15.48
CA SER A 195 3.54 -0.33 16.47
C SER A 195 4.48 0.47 17.37
N PRO A 196 4.54 0.22 18.69
CA PRO A 196 5.49 0.89 19.58
C PRO A 196 6.96 0.73 19.14
N THR A 197 7.27 -0.31 18.37
CA THR A 197 8.60 -0.59 17.83
C THR A 197 8.81 -0.06 16.41
N ALA A 198 7.82 0.59 15.78
CA ALA A 198 7.89 1.04 14.39
C ALA A 198 9.13 1.93 14.12
N GLY A 199 9.41 2.89 15.00
CA GLY A 199 10.58 3.77 14.85
C GLY A 199 11.93 3.03 14.94
N GLN A 200 12.02 1.94 15.70
CA GLN A 200 13.21 1.09 15.73
C GLN A 200 13.32 0.26 14.46
N LEU A 201 12.20 -0.33 14.01
CA LEU A 201 12.14 -1.11 12.77
C LEU A 201 12.47 -0.26 11.54
N GLN A 202 12.02 1.00 11.49
CA GLN A 202 12.37 1.94 10.42
C GLN A 202 13.88 2.18 10.35
N LYS A 203 14.56 2.36 11.49
CA LYS A 203 16.02 2.54 11.52
C LYS A 203 16.75 1.31 10.99
N GLU A 204 16.39 0.13 11.49
CA GLU A 204 16.97 -1.15 11.03
C GLU A 204 16.71 -1.36 9.53
N PHE A 205 15.51 -1.05 9.07
CA PHE A 205 15.14 -1.12 7.66
C PHE A 205 16.01 -0.20 6.80
N VAL A 206 16.30 1.01 7.27
CA VAL A 206 17.18 1.96 6.58
C VAL A 206 18.64 1.45 6.59
N GLU A 207 19.14 0.96 7.72
CA GLU A 207 20.49 0.37 7.85
C GLU A 207 20.70 -0.83 6.89
N MET A 208 19.66 -1.61 6.64
CA MET A 208 19.68 -2.72 5.68
C MET A 208 19.52 -2.27 4.22
N ASN A 209 19.43 -0.98 3.92
CA ASN A 209 19.09 -0.44 2.59
C ASN A 209 17.71 -0.90 2.07
N GLY A 210 16.78 -1.25 2.96
CA GLY A 210 15.42 -1.64 2.57
C GLY A 210 14.67 -0.53 1.83
N HIS A 211 14.92 0.73 2.18
CA HIS A 211 14.37 1.89 1.47
C HIS A 211 14.85 1.96 0.01
N LEU A 212 16.11 1.58 -0.26
CA LEU A 212 16.65 1.50 -1.62
C LEU A 212 16.12 0.29 -2.39
N LEU A 213 15.82 -0.82 -1.72
CA LEU A 213 15.09 -1.95 -2.30
C LEU A 213 13.73 -1.51 -2.81
N LEU A 214 12.97 -0.79 -1.98
CA LEU A 214 11.66 -0.27 -2.37
C LEU A 214 11.76 0.77 -3.48
N PHE A 215 12.73 1.67 -3.38
CA PHE A 215 12.95 2.70 -4.40
C PHE A 215 13.30 2.10 -5.76
N SER A 216 14.21 1.12 -5.80
CA SER A 216 14.55 0.40 -7.04
C SER A 216 13.38 -0.42 -7.59
N ALA A 217 12.48 -0.94 -6.74
CA ALA A 217 11.23 -1.55 -7.18
C ALA A 217 10.29 -0.51 -7.83
N TRP A 218 10.07 0.63 -7.15
CA TRP A 218 9.20 1.70 -7.61
C TRP A 218 9.66 2.30 -8.94
N LEU A 219 10.96 2.48 -9.15
CA LEU A 219 11.51 2.98 -10.42
C LEU A 219 11.20 2.08 -11.63
N GLN A 220 10.85 0.80 -11.43
CA GLN A 220 10.45 -0.07 -12.53
C GLN A 220 9.04 0.27 -13.06
N HIS A 221 8.18 0.84 -12.21
CA HIS A 221 6.85 1.30 -12.57
C HIS A 221 6.49 2.49 -11.67
N PRO A 222 7.03 3.70 -11.97
CA PRO A 222 6.78 4.86 -11.13
C PRO A 222 5.30 5.22 -11.20
N GLU A 223 4.67 5.24 -10.04
CA GLU A 223 3.27 5.63 -9.89
C GLU A 223 3.18 7.17 -9.87
N PRO A 224 2.18 7.77 -10.55
CA PRO A 224 1.95 9.22 -10.47
C PRO A 224 1.59 9.61 -9.02
N PRO A 225 1.86 10.85 -8.56
CA PRO A 225 1.50 11.29 -7.21
C PRO A 225 0.01 11.16 -6.91
N ALA A 226 -0.83 11.19 -7.96
CA ALA A 226 -2.26 10.98 -7.81
C ALA A 226 -2.65 9.56 -7.34
N THR A 227 -1.72 8.61 -7.25
CA THR A 227 -1.91 7.35 -6.53
C THR A 227 -2.24 7.57 -5.04
N GLN A 228 -1.84 8.72 -4.47
CA GLN A 228 -2.28 9.12 -3.13
C GLN A 228 -3.79 9.40 -3.05
N SER A 229 -4.43 9.78 -4.17
CA SER A 229 -5.90 9.95 -4.24
C SER A 229 -6.66 8.62 -4.34
N MET A 230 -5.95 7.50 -4.57
CA MET A 230 -6.55 6.17 -4.53
C MET A 230 -6.65 5.66 -3.09
N PRO A 231 -7.81 5.08 -2.72
CA PRO A 231 -7.96 4.23 -1.55
C PRO A 231 -6.76 3.32 -1.32
N PHE A 232 -6.25 3.28 -0.09
CA PHE A 232 -5.09 2.45 0.22
C PHE A 232 -5.34 0.97 -0.11
N GLU A 233 -6.55 0.48 0.16
CA GLU A 233 -6.97 -0.89 -0.14
C GLU A 233 -7.07 -1.22 -1.63
N ASP A 234 -7.20 -0.21 -2.50
CA ASP A 234 -7.23 -0.38 -3.95
C ASP A 234 -5.85 -0.22 -4.60
N ARG A 235 -4.81 0.15 -3.83
CA ARG A 235 -3.46 0.32 -4.36
C ARG A 235 -2.89 -1.03 -4.82
N SER A 236 -2.22 -1.00 -5.98
CA SER A 236 -1.43 -2.12 -6.51
C SER A 236 -0.16 -2.34 -5.65
N PHE A 237 0.68 -3.31 -6.02
CA PHE A 237 2.00 -3.46 -5.41
C PHE A 237 2.80 -2.15 -5.41
N PHE A 238 2.91 -1.48 -6.56
CA PHE A 238 3.68 -0.24 -6.68
C PHE A 238 3.03 0.91 -5.92
N GLY A 239 1.70 0.97 -5.82
CA GLY A 239 1.03 1.96 -4.98
C GLY A 239 1.29 1.76 -3.48
N VAL A 240 1.38 0.51 -3.00
CA VAL A 240 1.78 0.22 -1.61
C VAL A 240 3.26 0.58 -1.39
N VAL A 241 4.12 0.29 -2.36
CA VAL A 241 5.54 0.68 -2.32
C VAL A 241 5.70 2.20 -2.29
N ASP A 242 4.94 2.94 -3.10
CA ASP A 242 4.92 4.41 -3.03
C ASP A 242 4.53 4.89 -1.62
N SER A 243 3.48 4.30 -1.05
CA SER A 243 3.02 4.61 0.32
C SER A 243 4.11 4.37 1.38
N LEU A 244 4.90 3.31 1.23
CA LEU A 244 6.07 3.04 2.08
C LEU A 244 7.14 4.11 1.91
N LEU A 245 7.46 4.48 0.67
CA LEU A 245 8.46 5.51 0.35
C LEU A 245 8.03 6.90 0.82
N GLN A 246 6.73 7.12 1.07
CA GLN A 246 6.27 8.34 1.69
C GLN A 246 6.70 8.44 3.16
N ILE A 247 6.91 7.36 3.92
CA ILE A 247 7.34 7.43 5.34
C ILE A 247 8.62 8.28 5.47
N SER A 248 8.65 9.29 6.36
CA SER A 248 9.71 10.31 6.36
C SER A 248 11.10 9.69 6.44
N ALA A 249 11.32 8.77 7.39
CA ALA A 249 12.62 8.12 7.56
C ALA A 249 13.09 7.37 6.30
N LEU A 250 12.17 6.80 5.52
CA LEU A 250 12.49 6.09 4.28
C LEU A 250 12.79 7.07 3.15
N ARG A 251 11.95 8.09 2.99
CA ARG A 251 12.16 9.17 2.01
C ARG A 251 13.49 9.87 2.24
N ASP A 252 13.76 10.28 3.47
CA ASP A 252 14.98 10.99 3.85
C ASP A 252 16.23 10.12 3.56
N GLY A 253 16.11 8.79 3.71
CA GLY A 253 17.16 7.84 3.32
C GLY A 253 17.37 7.76 1.80
N VAL A 254 16.30 7.79 1.01
CA VAL A 254 16.38 7.84 -0.46
C VAL A 254 16.99 9.16 -0.92
N ASP A 255 16.55 10.29 -0.35
CA ASP A 255 17.09 11.62 -0.66
C ASP A 255 18.59 11.68 -0.36
N ALA A 256 19.01 11.20 0.82
CA ALA A 256 20.43 11.12 1.18
C ALA A 256 21.26 10.25 0.20
N PHE A 257 20.67 9.14 -0.29
CA PHE A 257 21.32 8.32 -1.31
C PHE A 257 21.45 9.03 -2.65
N MET A 258 20.42 9.78 -3.07
CA MET A 258 20.42 10.51 -4.34
C MET A 258 21.37 11.71 -4.29
N ASP A 259 21.38 12.48 -3.19
CA ASP A 259 22.27 13.62 -2.97
C ASP A 259 23.75 13.21 -2.93
N ALA A 260 24.07 12.02 -2.41
CA ALA A 260 25.43 11.50 -2.41
C ALA A 260 25.95 11.18 -3.83
N ARG A 261 25.09 11.21 -4.85
CA ARG A 261 25.39 10.82 -6.24
C ARG A 261 25.22 11.97 -7.23
N SER A 262 24.66 13.11 -6.80
CA SER A 262 24.60 14.38 -7.56
C SER A 262 25.91 15.14 -7.50
#